data_AF-A0A955XSL4-F1
#
_entry.id   AF-A0A955XSL4-F1
#
_cell.length_a   1.000
_cell.length_b   1.000
_cell.length_c   1.000
_cell.angle_alpha   90.00
_cell.angle_beta   90.00
_cell.angle_gamma   90.00
#
_symmetry.space_group_name_H-M   'P 1'
#
loop_
_entity.id
_entity.type
_entity.pdbx_description
1 polymer ?
#
loop_
_entity_poly.entity_id
_entity_poly.type
_entity_poly.pdbx_seq_one_letter_code
_entity_poly.pdbx_strand_id
1 'polypeptide(L)'
;MRSRVVQFAVGIAAAFLILVTLVWLIEPVDPDGSVGNSFGDALWFGLVTMTTVGYGDISPTTFGGKAVTVLLFFLSIFVFSFLITRIETVVAERQRLRALGMNGTNFTGHVVVCSGSQIAKVAIKELLAAGRQVAVVVEDAGQIPLVQVLGHPSKLFVTVGDPTAEETLKRTNIAQAGTVVAAAEDDTLNLIVALEIKVLAPNARIVVSTKRAELRNTLTASGVTYVA
;
A
#
# COMPACT_ATOMS: atom_id res chain seq x y z
N MET A 1 -7.41 16.60 0.25
CA MET A 1 -6.64 16.07 -0.90
C MET A 1 -7.49 15.83 -2.13
N ARG A 2 -8.67 15.15 -2.02
CA ARG A 2 -9.61 14.96 -3.13
C ARG A 2 -10.03 16.27 -3.83
N SER A 3 -10.30 17.34 -3.07
CA SER A 3 -10.67 18.66 -3.62
C SER A 3 -9.61 19.28 -4.53
N ARG A 4 -8.33 19.16 -4.19
CA ARG A 4 -7.21 19.72 -5.00
C ARG A 4 -7.02 18.97 -6.32
N VAL A 5 -7.18 17.65 -6.32
CA VAL A 5 -7.09 16.84 -7.55
C VAL A 5 -8.27 17.16 -8.49
N VAL A 6 -9.47 17.31 -7.93
CA VAL A 6 -10.66 17.71 -8.71
C VAL A 6 -10.47 19.10 -9.30
N GLN A 7 -10.01 20.08 -8.51
CA GLN A 7 -9.72 21.43 -9.01
C GLN A 7 -8.69 21.44 -10.13
N PHE A 8 -7.64 20.62 -10.01
CA PHE A 8 -6.60 20.50 -11.03
C PHE A 8 -7.13 19.84 -12.32
N ALA A 9 -7.91 18.77 -12.20
CA ALA A 9 -8.55 18.12 -13.35
C ALA A 9 -9.53 19.06 -14.07
N VAL A 10 -10.32 19.83 -13.32
CA VAL A 10 -11.21 20.87 -13.87
C VAL A 10 -10.40 21.95 -14.60
N GLY A 11 -9.26 22.39 -14.03
CA GLY A 11 -8.38 23.35 -14.67
C GLY A 11 -7.80 22.86 -16.00
N ILE A 12 -7.36 21.60 -16.05
CA ILE A 12 -6.89 20.95 -17.28
C ILE A 12 -8.01 20.85 -18.32
N ALA A 13 -9.20 20.39 -17.91
CA ALA A 13 -10.33 20.26 -18.81
C ALA A 13 -10.75 21.64 -19.38
N ALA A 14 -10.77 22.68 -18.54
CA ALA A 14 -11.03 24.05 -18.98
C ALA A 14 -9.95 24.55 -19.96
N ALA A 15 -8.66 24.35 -19.65
CA ALA A 15 -7.56 24.73 -20.55
C ALA A 15 -7.64 24.01 -21.89
N PHE A 16 -7.95 22.71 -21.88
CA PHE A 16 -8.16 21.92 -23.10
C PHE A 16 -9.32 22.48 -23.94
N LEU A 17 -10.48 22.71 -23.33
CA LEU A 17 -11.64 23.28 -24.02
C LEU A 17 -11.36 24.67 -24.57
N ILE A 18 -10.64 25.51 -23.83
CA ILE A 18 -10.21 26.85 -24.29
C ILE A 18 -9.31 26.72 -25.52
N LEU A 19 -8.28 25.88 -25.47
CA LEU A 19 -7.35 25.70 -26.60
C LEU A 19 -8.06 25.13 -27.82
N VAL A 20 -8.93 24.14 -27.66
CA VAL A 20 -9.75 23.59 -28.74
C VAL A 20 -10.66 24.65 -29.36
N THR A 21 -11.31 25.45 -28.53
CA THR A 21 -12.16 26.56 -28.99
C THR A 21 -11.34 27.60 -29.76
N LEU A 22 -10.12 27.90 -29.32
CA LEU A 22 -9.22 28.82 -30.03
C LEU A 22 -8.79 28.26 -31.39
N VAL A 23 -8.45 26.98 -31.48
CA VAL A 23 -8.13 26.36 -32.78
C VAL A 23 -9.35 26.42 -33.71
N TRP A 24 -10.54 26.09 -33.21
CA TRP A 24 -11.79 26.17 -33.96
C TRP A 24 -12.06 27.58 -34.50
N LEU A 25 -11.85 28.63 -33.69
CA LEU A 25 -12.11 30.02 -34.10
C LEU A 25 -11.07 30.59 -35.08
N ILE A 26 -9.85 30.07 -35.06
CA ILE A 26 -8.75 30.56 -35.90
C ILE A 26 -8.71 29.85 -37.25
N GLU A 27 -9.07 28.56 -37.29
CA GLU A 27 -9.02 27.78 -38.52
C GLU A 27 -10.21 28.07 -39.45
N PRO A 28 -9.95 28.26 -40.76
CA PRO A 28 -11.01 28.49 -41.73
C PRO A 28 -11.83 27.22 -41.97
N VAL A 29 -13.07 27.41 -42.41
CA VAL A 29 -13.95 26.33 -42.89
C VAL A 29 -13.45 25.86 -44.26
N ASP A 30 -13.26 24.55 -44.43
CA ASP A 30 -12.81 23.92 -45.67
C ASP A 30 -13.77 22.77 -46.07
N PRO A 31 -14.33 22.76 -47.29
CA PRO A 31 -15.19 21.69 -47.80
C PRO A 31 -14.54 20.30 -47.76
N ASP A 32 -13.21 20.20 -47.86
CA ASP A 32 -12.48 18.92 -47.88
C ASP A 32 -12.19 18.39 -46.46
N GLY A 33 -12.56 19.14 -45.42
CA GLY A 33 -12.40 18.78 -44.02
C GLY A 33 -11.37 19.64 -43.30
N SER A 34 -11.83 20.52 -42.41
CA SER A 34 -10.96 21.32 -41.54
C SER A 34 -11.39 21.27 -40.08
N VAL A 35 -10.45 21.61 -39.21
CA VAL A 35 -10.68 21.81 -37.78
C VAL A 35 -11.70 22.94 -37.51
N GLY A 36 -11.86 23.88 -38.45
CA GLY A 36 -12.79 25.01 -38.36
C GLY A 36 -14.25 24.67 -38.70
N ASN A 37 -14.52 23.53 -39.33
CA ASN A 37 -15.85 23.18 -39.85
C ASN A 37 -16.92 23.07 -38.74
N SER A 38 -16.57 22.48 -37.61
CA SER A 38 -17.45 22.42 -36.44
C SER A 38 -16.65 22.33 -35.14
N PHE A 39 -17.27 22.71 -34.03
CA PHE A 39 -16.67 22.50 -32.71
C PHE A 39 -16.43 21.00 -32.42
N GLY A 40 -17.25 20.12 -33.00
CA GLY A 40 -17.07 18.67 -32.92
C GLY A 40 -15.77 18.20 -33.57
N ASP A 41 -15.42 18.76 -34.74
CA ASP A 41 -14.18 18.46 -35.46
C ASP A 41 -12.97 18.99 -34.68
N ALA A 42 -13.08 20.18 -34.08
CA ALA A 42 -12.03 20.70 -33.21
C ALA A 42 -11.81 19.87 -31.94
N LEU A 43 -12.90 19.38 -31.31
CA LEU A 43 -12.82 18.45 -30.19
C LEU A 43 -12.20 17.12 -30.61
N TRP A 44 -12.61 16.57 -31.75
CA TRP A 44 -12.06 15.34 -32.32
C TRP A 44 -10.55 15.47 -32.55
N PHE A 45 -10.11 16.52 -33.24
CA PHE A 45 -8.71 16.86 -33.45
C PHE A 45 -7.95 16.95 -32.11
N GLY A 46 -8.50 17.70 -31.14
CA GLY A 46 -7.90 17.87 -29.83
C GLY A 46 -7.75 16.56 -29.07
N LEU A 47 -8.75 15.68 -29.10
CA LEU A 47 -8.72 14.37 -28.44
C LEU A 47 -7.73 13.42 -29.10
N VAL A 48 -7.74 13.31 -30.41
CA VAL A 48 -6.83 12.47 -31.19
C VAL A 48 -5.38 12.90 -30.99
N THR A 49 -5.15 14.21 -30.89
CA THR A 49 -3.84 14.80 -30.58
C THR A 49 -3.44 14.53 -29.13
N MET A 50 -4.32 14.80 -28.17
CA MET A 50 -4.03 14.64 -26.74
C MET A 50 -3.82 13.17 -26.36
N THR A 51 -4.47 12.24 -27.06
CA THR A 51 -4.26 10.80 -26.86
C THR A 51 -3.06 10.24 -27.64
N THR A 52 -2.35 11.08 -28.39
CA THR A 52 -1.20 10.70 -29.25
C THR A 52 -1.54 9.72 -30.37
N VAL A 53 -2.83 9.57 -30.71
CA VAL A 53 -3.27 8.70 -31.83
C VAL A 53 -2.91 9.35 -33.17
N GLY A 54 -3.22 10.63 -33.35
CA GLY A 54 -2.78 11.42 -34.49
C GLY A 54 -3.19 10.87 -35.86
N TYR A 55 -4.49 10.59 -36.09
CA TYR A 55 -4.97 10.06 -37.38
C TYR A 55 -4.57 10.90 -38.60
N GLY A 56 -4.38 12.20 -38.43
CA GLY A 56 -3.95 13.11 -39.50
C GLY A 56 -5.04 13.41 -40.54
N ASP A 57 -6.29 13.09 -40.21
CA ASP A 57 -7.49 13.32 -41.00
C ASP A 57 -7.90 14.80 -41.06
N ILE A 58 -7.73 15.53 -39.96
CA ILE A 58 -7.88 16.98 -39.89
C ILE A 58 -6.71 17.60 -39.14
N SER A 59 -6.23 18.76 -39.59
CA SER A 59 -5.13 19.46 -38.93
C SER A 59 -5.20 20.98 -39.14
N PRO A 60 -4.67 21.79 -38.20
CA PRO A 60 -4.61 23.23 -38.37
C PRO A 60 -3.67 23.60 -39.53
N THR A 61 -4.18 24.40 -40.45
CA THR A 61 -3.47 24.86 -41.65
C THR A 61 -2.83 26.23 -41.43
N THR A 62 -3.46 27.08 -40.61
CA THR A 62 -3.03 28.46 -40.35
C THR A 62 -1.84 28.52 -39.40
N PHE A 63 -1.07 29.61 -39.47
CA PHE A 63 0.01 29.86 -38.51
C PHE A 63 -0.53 29.97 -37.06
N GLY A 64 -1.67 30.65 -36.87
CA GLY A 64 -2.29 30.82 -35.56
C GLY A 64 -2.78 29.50 -34.96
N GLY A 65 -3.48 28.67 -35.74
CA GLY A 65 -3.96 27.37 -35.30
C GLY A 65 -2.82 26.42 -34.96
N LYS A 66 -1.72 26.45 -35.73
CA LYS A 66 -0.48 25.72 -35.41
C LYS A 66 0.14 26.20 -34.10
N ALA A 67 0.21 27.51 -33.86
CA ALA A 67 0.75 28.06 -32.62
C ALA A 67 -0.07 27.64 -31.37
N VAL A 68 -1.40 27.67 -31.46
CA VAL A 68 -2.28 27.18 -30.39
C VAL A 68 -2.13 25.67 -30.19
N THR A 69 -1.95 24.91 -31.28
CA THR A 69 -1.74 23.47 -31.23
C THR A 69 -0.44 23.09 -30.51
N VAL A 70 0.62 23.89 -30.64
CA VAL A 70 1.85 23.70 -29.84
C VAL A 70 1.56 23.79 -28.34
N LEU A 71 0.68 24.70 -27.90
CA LEU A 71 0.25 24.77 -26.50
C LEU A 71 -0.54 23.52 -26.08
N LEU A 72 -1.35 22.97 -27.00
CA LEU A 72 -2.09 21.72 -26.77
C LEU A 72 -1.12 20.53 -26.60
N PHE A 73 0.00 20.50 -27.33
CA PHE A 73 1.04 19.49 -27.12
C PHE A 73 1.65 19.56 -25.72
N PHE A 74 2.02 20.75 -25.24
CA PHE A 74 2.54 20.93 -23.89
C PHE A 74 1.52 20.54 -22.82
N LEU A 75 0.25 20.91 -23.02
CA LEU A 75 -0.83 20.48 -22.13
C LEU A 75 -0.94 18.95 -22.09
N SER A 76 -0.84 18.28 -23.25
CA SER A 76 -0.91 16.82 -23.35
C SER A 76 0.24 16.14 -22.59
N ILE A 77 1.49 16.62 -22.76
CA ILE A 77 2.66 16.12 -22.03
C ILE A 77 2.47 16.27 -20.52
N PHE A 78 1.92 17.41 -20.09
CA PHE A 78 1.66 17.69 -18.68
C PHE A 78 0.59 16.75 -18.10
N VAL A 79 -0.50 16.49 -18.83
CA VAL A 79 -1.55 15.54 -18.44
C VAL A 79 -0.98 14.14 -18.29
N PHE A 80 -0.20 13.65 -19.26
CA PHE A 80 0.43 12.33 -19.18
C PHE A 80 1.41 12.23 -18.01
N SER A 81 2.26 13.23 -17.82
CA SER A 81 3.22 13.26 -16.69
C SER A 81 2.50 13.18 -15.35
N PHE A 82 1.43 13.97 -15.19
CA PHE A 82 0.60 13.91 -13.98
C PHE A 82 -0.02 12.53 -13.77
N LEU A 83 -0.63 11.94 -14.82
CA LEU A 83 -1.23 10.61 -14.74
C LEU A 83 -0.22 9.53 -14.32
N ILE A 84 0.98 9.54 -14.90
CA ILE A 84 2.06 8.60 -14.55
C ILE A 84 2.41 8.74 -13.07
N THR A 85 2.68 9.95 -12.59
CA THR A 85 2.98 10.18 -11.16
C THR A 85 1.83 9.76 -10.24
N ARG A 86 0.57 9.94 -10.65
CA ARG A 86 -0.58 9.46 -9.87
C ARG A 86 -0.62 7.94 -9.77
N ILE A 87 -0.31 7.23 -10.86
CA ILE A 87 -0.24 5.77 -10.86
C ILE A 87 0.92 5.30 -9.98
N GLU A 88 2.11 5.89 -10.16
CA GLU A 88 3.30 5.58 -9.36
C GLU A 88 3.05 5.71 -7.86
N THR A 89 2.45 6.82 -7.42
CA THR A 89 2.17 7.05 -5.99
C THR A 89 1.19 6.03 -5.41
N VAL A 90 0.16 5.64 -6.16
CA VAL A 90 -0.79 4.59 -5.73
C VAL A 90 -0.11 3.22 -5.65
N VAL A 91 0.74 2.89 -6.62
CA VAL A 91 1.49 1.64 -6.63
C VAL A 91 2.49 1.59 -5.48
N ALA A 92 3.25 2.66 -5.28
CA ALA A 92 4.23 2.79 -4.20
C ALA A 92 3.58 2.68 -2.82
N GLU A 93 2.43 3.33 -2.60
CA GLU A 93 1.71 3.24 -1.34
C GLU A 93 1.19 1.81 -1.09
N ARG A 94 0.65 1.14 -2.11
CA ARG A 94 0.24 -0.26 -1.99
C ARG A 94 1.41 -1.18 -1.68
N GLN A 95 2.56 -0.97 -2.32
CA GLN A 95 3.77 -1.73 -2.05
C GLN A 95 4.26 -1.49 -0.61
N ARG A 96 4.21 -0.24 -0.14
CA ARG A 96 4.54 0.12 1.25
C ARG A 96 3.63 -0.60 2.24
N LEU A 97 2.32 -0.53 2.08
CA LEU A 97 1.37 -1.21 2.97
C LEU A 97 1.58 -2.74 2.99
N ARG A 98 1.89 -3.33 1.83
CA ARG A 98 2.26 -4.75 1.74
C ARG A 98 3.56 -5.06 2.47
N ALA A 99 4.58 -4.23 2.29
CA ALA A 99 5.86 -4.36 3.00
C ALA A 99 5.70 -4.26 4.52
N LEU A 100 4.72 -3.47 4.98
CA LEU A 100 4.35 -3.34 6.40
C LEU A 100 3.52 -4.52 6.95
N GLY A 101 3.16 -5.51 6.13
CA GLY A 101 2.33 -6.64 6.54
C GLY A 101 0.85 -6.30 6.74
N MET A 102 0.37 -5.16 6.23
CA MET A 102 -1.01 -4.71 6.45
C MET A 102 -2.08 -5.65 5.84
N ASN A 103 -1.70 -6.50 4.88
CA ASN A 103 -2.61 -7.46 4.25
C ASN A 103 -2.92 -8.70 5.09
N GLY A 104 -2.17 -8.91 6.17
CA GLY A 104 -2.26 -10.13 6.96
C GLY A 104 -1.73 -11.39 6.26
N THR A 105 -1.82 -12.52 6.95
CA THR A 105 -1.42 -13.85 6.47
C THR A 105 -2.58 -14.84 6.56
N ASN A 106 -2.49 -15.94 5.82
CA ASN A 106 -3.43 -17.08 5.87
C ASN A 106 -2.78 -18.34 6.46
N PHE A 107 -1.67 -18.20 7.19
CA PHE A 107 -1.02 -19.33 7.87
C PHE A 107 -1.96 -20.00 8.87
N THR A 108 -1.81 -21.31 9.07
CA THR A 108 -2.61 -22.10 10.01
C THR A 108 -1.71 -23.07 10.77
N GLY A 109 -2.02 -23.33 12.04
CA GLY A 109 -1.18 -24.14 12.93
C GLY A 109 0.24 -23.57 13.12
N HIS A 110 0.47 -22.32 12.73
CA HIS A 110 1.75 -21.63 12.75
C HIS A 110 2.08 -21.08 14.14
N VAL A 111 3.29 -20.52 14.27
CA VAL A 111 3.71 -19.82 15.48
C VAL A 111 3.57 -18.32 15.29
N VAL A 112 2.89 -17.63 16.20
CA VAL A 112 2.87 -16.16 16.24
C VAL A 112 3.89 -15.68 17.26
N VAL A 113 4.77 -14.75 16.90
CA VAL A 113 5.77 -14.17 17.78
C VAL A 113 5.54 -12.66 17.90
N CYS A 114 5.14 -12.21 19.09
CA CYS A 114 4.83 -10.81 19.38
C CYS A 114 6.09 -10.06 19.88
N SER A 115 7.18 -10.13 19.12
CA SER A 115 8.43 -9.44 19.43
C SER A 115 9.40 -9.46 18.25
N GLY A 116 9.99 -8.30 17.93
CA GLY A 116 11.10 -8.15 16.98
C GLY A 116 12.49 -8.16 17.64
N SER A 117 12.57 -8.46 18.94
CA SER A 117 13.82 -8.42 19.71
C SER A 117 14.90 -9.37 19.17
N GLN A 118 16.17 -9.17 19.57
CA GLN A 118 17.25 -10.06 19.16
C GLN A 118 17.04 -11.51 19.64
N ILE A 119 16.48 -11.69 20.83
CA ILE A 119 16.14 -13.01 21.37
C ILE A 119 15.05 -13.65 20.51
N ALA A 120 14.02 -12.88 20.13
CA ALA A 120 12.96 -13.37 19.25
C ALA A 120 13.50 -13.77 17.88
N LYS A 121 14.45 -13.02 17.29
CA LYS A 121 15.07 -13.37 16.00
C LYS A 121 15.77 -14.72 16.02
N VAL A 122 16.45 -15.07 17.11
CA VAL A 122 17.07 -16.39 17.29
C VAL A 122 15.98 -17.47 17.31
N ALA A 123 14.93 -17.28 18.12
CA ALA A 123 13.80 -18.22 18.18
C ALA A 123 13.09 -18.38 16.83
N ILE A 124 12.86 -17.28 16.10
CA ILE A 124 12.27 -17.29 14.75
C ILE A 124 13.12 -18.12 13.80
N LYS A 125 14.45 -17.94 13.82
CA LYS A 125 15.38 -18.69 12.96
C LYS A 125 15.31 -20.19 13.23
N GLU A 126 15.29 -20.61 14.50
CA GLU A 126 15.16 -22.02 14.89
C GLU A 126 13.80 -22.60 14.47
N LEU A 127 12.70 -21.86 14.65
CA LEU A 127 11.37 -22.28 14.22
C LEU A 127 11.29 -22.47 12.69
N LEU A 128 11.89 -21.55 11.93
CA LEU A 128 11.95 -21.64 10.48
C LEU A 128 12.82 -22.83 10.02
N ALA A 129 13.95 -23.08 10.69
CA ALA A 129 14.82 -24.23 10.45
C ALA A 129 14.12 -25.57 10.74
N ALA A 130 13.27 -25.60 11.78
CA ALA A 130 12.37 -26.72 12.06
C ALA A 130 11.19 -26.83 11.05
N GLY A 131 11.16 -25.98 10.04
CA GLY A 131 10.20 -26.01 8.95
C GLY A 131 8.84 -25.41 9.26
N ARG A 132 8.66 -24.77 10.43
CA ARG A 132 7.40 -24.17 10.87
C ARG A 132 7.12 -22.86 10.11
N GLN A 133 5.84 -22.54 9.96
CA GLN A 133 5.41 -21.20 9.55
C GLN A 133 5.43 -20.29 10.78
N VAL A 134 5.88 -19.04 10.60
CA VAL A 134 6.02 -18.04 11.66
C VAL A 134 5.43 -16.71 11.19
N ALA A 135 4.55 -16.14 12.01
CA ALA A 135 4.05 -14.78 11.86
C ALA A 135 4.64 -13.91 12.98
N VAL A 136 5.24 -12.78 12.64
CA VAL A 136 5.95 -11.92 13.59
C VAL A 136 5.30 -10.54 13.63
N VAL A 137 5.04 -10.05 14.83
CA VAL A 137 4.65 -8.65 15.07
C VAL A 137 5.87 -7.89 15.54
N VAL A 138 6.18 -6.78 14.86
CA VAL A 138 7.21 -5.82 15.26
C VAL A 138 6.56 -4.48 15.56
N GLU A 139 7.05 -3.76 16.56
CA GLU A 139 6.51 -2.44 16.91
C GLU A 139 7.05 -1.34 15.98
N ASP A 140 8.30 -1.52 15.50
CA ASP A 140 8.97 -0.59 14.60
C ASP A 140 9.06 -1.15 13.17
N ALA A 141 8.61 -0.36 12.20
CA ALA A 141 8.68 -0.69 10.78
C ALA A 141 10.12 -0.88 10.29
N GLY A 142 11.10 -0.22 10.91
CA GLY A 142 12.53 -0.41 10.63
C GLY A 142 13.05 -1.82 10.91
N GLN A 143 12.34 -2.59 11.74
CA GLN A 143 12.70 -3.97 12.06
C GLN A 143 12.23 -4.97 11.00
N ILE A 144 11.27 -4.61 10.15
CA ILE A 144 10.67 -5.53 9.18
C ILE A 144 11.73 -6.15 8.26
N PRO A 145 12.62 -5.39 7.60
CA PRO A 145 13.64 -5.98 6.72
C PRO A 145 14.60 -6.90 7.47
N LEU A 146 14.91 -6.57 8.74
CA LEU A 146 15.81 -7.36 9.59
C LEU A 146 15.21 -8.71 9.99
N VAL A 147 13.88 -8.80 10.09
CA VAL A 147 13.19 -10.06 10.38
C VAL A 147 12.91 -10.81 9.08
N GLN A 148 12.47 -10.13 8.01
CA GLN A 148 12.16 -10.75 6.73
C GLN A 148 13.36 -11.49 6.12
N VAL A 149 14.60 -11.03 6.32
CA VAL A 149 15.80 -11.73 5.83
C VAL A 149 16.01 -13.11 6.47
N LEU A 150 15.33 -13.42 7.59
CA LEU A 150 15.47 -14.70 8.29
C LEU A 150 14.75 -15.85 7.57
N GLY A 151 13.81 -15.57 6.68
CA GLY A 151 12.96 -16.62 6.09
C GLY A 151 12.28 -16.24 4.79
N HIS A 152 11.86 -17.26 4.04
CA HIS A 152 11.13 -17.06 2.80
C HIS A 152 9.67 -16.61 3.08
N PRO A 153 9.06 -15.75 2.25
CA PRO A 153 7.68 -15.27 2.43
C PRO A 153 6.60 -16.37 2.55
N SER A 154 6.88 -17.59 2.09
CA SER A 154 5.97 -18.76 2.24
C SER A 154 5.95 -19.36 3.65
N LYS A 155 6.96 -19.06 4.47
CA LYS A 155 7.07 -19.54 5.86
C LYS A 155 7.18 -18.41 6.88
N LEU A 156 7.55 -17.20 6.47
CA LEU A 156 7.70 -16.06 7.35
C LEU A 156 6.80 -14.92 6.90
N PHE A 157 5.95 -14.47 7.81
CA PHE A 157 5.15 -13.25 7.67
C PHE A 157 5.56 -12.27 8.75
N VAL A 158 5.68 -10.99 8.41
CA VAL A 158 6.05 -9.93 9.35
C VAL A 158 5.08 -8.77 9.17
N THR A 159 4.52 -8.28 10.27
CA THR A 159 3.64 -7.10 10.30
C THR A 159 4.13 -6.10 11.33
N VAL A 160 3.97 -4.82 11.04
CA VAL A 160 4.18 -3.76 12.03
C VAL A 160 2.88 -3.46 12.79
N GLY A 161 2.99 -3.23 14.09
CA GLY A 161 1.89 -2.73 14.91
C GLY A 161 2.10 -2.99 16.39
N ASP A 162 1.19 -2.42 17.18
CA ASP A 162 1.11 -2.67 18.62
C ASP A 162 0.62 -4.12 18.85
N PRO A 163 1.38 -4.97 19.58
CA PRO A 163 0.98 -6.34 19.87
C PRO A 163 -0.21 -6.43 20.84
N THR A 164 -0.61 -5.34 21.50
CA THR A 164 -1.81 -5.27 22.34
C THR A 164 -3.08 -4.96 21.53
N ALA A 165 -2.94 -4.50 20.29
CA ALA A 165 -4.08 -4.16 19.44
C ALA A 165 -4.63 -5.40 18.72
N GLU A 166 -5.93 -5.66 18.90
CA GLU A 166 -6.64 -6.78 18.26
C GLU A 166 -6.45 -6.82 16.73
N GLU A 167 -6.51 -5.66 16.06
CA GLU A 167 -6.32 -5.56 14.60
C GLU A 167 -4.93 -6.05 14.16
N THR A 168 -3.89 -5.77 14.95
CA THR A 168 -2.52 -6.26 14.69
C THR A 168 -2.45 -7.77 14.80
N LEU A 169 -3.01 -8.34 15.87
CA LEU A 169 -2.99 -9.78 16.08
C LEU A 169 -3.84 -10.51 15.02
N LYS A 170 -4.97 -9.95 14.60
CA LYS A 170 -5.79 -10.50 13.52
C LYS A 170 -5.04 -10.59 12.19
N ARG A 171 -4.19 -9.61 11.85
CA ARG A 171 -3.33 -9.68 10.65
C ARG A 171 -2.38 -10.90 10.68
N THR A 172 -2.02 -11.40 11.85
CA THR A 172 -1.19 -12.63 11.97
C THR A 172 -1.98 -13.93 11.82
N ASN A 173 -3.30 -13.87 11.60
CA ASN A 173 -4.23 -14.99 11.66
C ASN A 173 -4.16 -15.76 12.98
N ILE A 174 -4.08 -15.03 14.09
CA ILE A 174 -3.84 -15.60 15.43
C ILE A 174 -4.87 -16.64 15.86
N ALA A 175 -6.12 -16.53 15.43
CA ALA A 175 -7.20 -17.46 15.77
C ALA A 175 -6.94 -18.90 15.30
N GLN A 176 -6.12 -19.07 14.25
CA GLN A 176 -5.72 -20.37 13.70
C GLN A 176 -4.28 -20.75 14.08
N ALA A 177 -3.63 -20.00 14.97
CA ALA A 177 -2.27 -20.29 15.42
C ALA A 177 -2.23 -21.51 16.34
N GLY A 178 -1.17 -22.32 16.22
CA GLY A 178 -0.95 -23.44 17.14
C GLY A 178 -0.24 -23.01 18.43
N THR A 179 0.65 -22.02 18.31
CA THR A 179 1.43 -21.48 19.43
C THR A 179 1.55 -19.97 19.27
N VAL A 180 1.44 -19.23 20.37
CA VAL A 180 1.71 -17.79 20.40
C VAL A 180 2.76 -17.49 21.46
N VAL A 181 3.77 -16.70 21.10
CA VAL A 181 4.90 -16.31 21.94
C VAL A 181 4.83 -14.81 22.21
N ALA A 182 4.58 -14.40 23.45
CA ALA A 182 4.73 -13.02 23.89
C ALA A 182 6.11 -12.85 24.55
N ALA A 183 6.97 -12.06 23.91
CA ALA A 183 8.35 -11.86 24.34
C ALA A 183 8.80 -10.40 24.16
N ALA A 184 7.91 -9.47 24.49
CA ALA A 184 8.25 -8.06 24.65
C ALA A 184 9.27 -7.89 25.78
N GLU A 185 10.03 -6.78 25.75
CA GLU A 185 11.01 -6.50 26.80
C GLU A 185 10.36 -6.09 28.14
N ASP A 186 9.11 -5.62 28.08
CA ASP A 186 8.27 -5.25 29.22
C ASP A 186 7.33 -6.40 29.61
N ASP A 187 7.50 -6.90 30.83
CA ASP A 187 6.66 -7.95 31.41
C ASP A 187 5.18 -7.54 31.52
N THR A 188 4.90 -6.24 31.66
CA THR A 188 3.53 -5.70 31.71
C THR A 188 2.86 -5.83 30.35
N LEU A 189 3.58 -5.49 29.27
CA LEU A 189 3.10 -5.70 27.90
C LEU A 189 2.89 -7.18 27.62
N ASN A 190 3.82 -8.04 28.05
CA ASN A 190 3.68 -9.49 27.91
C ASN A 190 2.40 -10.03 28.58
N LEU A 191 2.03 -9.50 29.75
CA LEU A 191 0.77 -9.87 30.41
C LEU A 191 -0.45 -9.40 29.63
N ILE A 192 -0.46 -8.15 29.14
CA ILE A 192 -1.57 -7.61 28.34
C ILE A 192 -1.74 -8.43 27.06
N VAL A 193 -0.65 -8.68 26.33
CA VAL A 193 -0.65 -9.50 25.12
C VAL A 193 -1.15 -10.92 25.44
N ALA A 194 -0.72 -11.53 26.54
CA ALA A 194 -1.19 -12.86 26.94
C ALA A 194 -2.71 -12.92 27.19
N LEU A 195 -3.29 -11.89 27.80
CA LEU A 195 -4.74 -11.78 27.99
C LEU A 195 -5.47 -11.65 26.65
N GLU A 196 -4.96 -10.83 25.74
CA GLU A 196 -5.54 -10.63 24.41
C GLU A 196 -5.50 -11.93 23.58
N ILE A 197 -4.38 -12.65 23.64
CA ILE A 197 -4.24 -13.96 22.99
C ILE A 197 -5.29 -14.94 23.53
N LYS A 198 -5.57 -14.93 24.83
CA LYS A 198 -6.54 -15.84 25.44
C LYS A 198 -7.96 -15.60 24.93
N VAL A 199 -8.29 -14.36 24.55
CA VAL A 199 -9.57 -14.01 23.93
C VAL A 199 -9.58 -14.42 22.45
N LEU A 200 -8.52 -14.11 21.69
CA LEU A 200 -8.50 -14.29 20.23
C LEU A 200 -8.14 -15.71 19.77
N ALA A 201 -7.40 -16.45 20.59
CA ALA A 201 -6.90 -17.79 20.28
C ALA A 201 -6.95 -18.70 21.52
N PRO A 202 -8.16 -19.01 22.05
CA PRO A 202 -8.34 -19.73 23.31
C PRO A 202 -7.74 -21.15 23.31
N ASN A 203 -7.55 -21.74 22.13
CA ASN A 203 -7.01 -23.09 21.96
C ASN A 203 -5.50 -23.11 21.66
N ALA A 204 -4.88 -21.94 21.46
CA ALA A 204 -3.45 -21.87 21.15
C ALA A 204 -2.60 -22.07 22.40
N ARG A 205 -1.43 -22.69 22.23
CA ARG A 205 -0.44 -22.74 23.31
C ARG A 205 0.17 -21.35 23.49
N ILE A 206 -0.07 -20.73 24.64
CA ILE A 206 0.48 -19.41 24.97
C ILE A 206 1.81 -19.59 25.71
N VAL A 207 2.87 -19.00 25.16
CA VAL A 207 4.22 -18.95 25.74
C VAL A 207 4.57 -17.51 26.06
N VAL A 208 4.88 -17.20 27.31
CA VAL A 208 5.25 -15.83 27.72
C VAL A 208 6.64 -15.80 28.32
N SER A 209 7.47 -14.86 27.86
CA SER A 209 8.74 -14.51 28.49
C SER A 209 8.48 -13.58 29.67
N THR A 210 9.08 -13.86 30.83
CA THR A 210 9.03 -12.93 31.97
C THR A 210 10.36 -12.88 32.69
N LYS A 211 10.86 -11.66 32.94
CA LYS A 211 12.09 -11.45 33.73
C LYS A 211 11.81 -11.45 35.23
N ARG A 212 10.58 -11.12 35.65
CA ARG A 212 10.19 -11.05 37.06
C ARG A 212 9.65 -12.39 37.55
N ALA A 213 10.38 -13.01 38.47
CA ALA A 213 9.97 -14.27 39.09
C ALA A 213 8.59 -14.18 39.78
N GLU A 214 8.21 -13.00 40.28
CA GLU A 214 6.94 -12.75 40.97
C GLU A 214 5.71 -12.94 40.06
N LEU A 215 5.84 -12.67 38.75
CA LEU A 215 4.73 -12.78 37.80
C LEU A 215 4.45 -14.21 37.34
N ARG A 216 5.33 -15.16 37.66
CA ARG A 216 5.21 -16.58 37.27
C ARG A 216 3.92 -17.21 37.78
N ASN A 217 3.57 -16.95 39.03
CA ASN A 217 2.38 -17.54 39.66
C ASN A 217 1.09 -16.99 39.03
N THR A 218 1.05 -15.68 38.71
CA THR A 218 -0.09 -15.03 38.06
C THR A 218 -0.29 -15.51 36.62
N LEU A 219 0.80 -15.68 35.87
CA LEU A 219 0.77 -16.22 34.51
C LEU A 219 0.30 -17.68 34.50
N THR A 220 0.81 -18.50 35.43
CA THR A 220 0.41 -19.91 35.56
C THR A 220 -1.07 -20.03 35.93
N ALA A 221 -1.55 -19.24 36.89
CA ALA A 221 -2.97 -19.20 37.28
C ALA A 221 -3.89 -18.78 36.12
N SER A 222 -3.35 -18.02 35.16
CA SER A 222 -4.06 -17.58 33.95
C SER A 222 -4.04 -18.62 32.82
N GLY A 223 -3.49 -19.82 33.04
CA GLY A 223 -3.42 -20.89 32.03
C GLY A 223 -2.34 -20.68 30.95
N VAL A 224 -1.37 -19.81 31.23
CA VAL A 224 -0.28 -19.47 30.31
C VAL A 224 0.95 -20.33 30.64
N THR A 225 1.60 -20.90 29.62
CA THR A 225 2.91 -21.53 29.79
C THR A 225 3.97 -20.43 29.75
N TYR A 226 4.93 -20.41 30.68
CA TYR A 226 5.99 -19.38 30.68
C TYR A 226 7.37 -19.99 30.44
N VAL A 227 8.28 -19.16 29.94
CA VAL A 227 9.72 -19.47 29.79
C VAL A 227 10.49 -18.32 30.44
N ALA A 228 11.50 -18.68 31.25
CA ALA A 228 12.34 -17.73 31.99
C ALA A 228 13.42 -17.11 31.11
#